data_AF-A0A931WWH4-F1
#
_entry.id   AF-A0A931WWH4-F1
#
_cell.length_a   1.000
_cell.length_b   1.000
_cell.length_c   1.000
_cell.angle_alpha   90.00
_cell.angle_beta   90.00
_cell.angle_gamma   90.00
#
_symmetry.space_group_name_H-M   'P 1'
#
loop_
_entity.id
_entity.type
_entity.pdbx_description
1 polymer ?
#
loop_
_entity_poly.entity_id
_entity_poly.type
_entity_poly.pdbx_seq_one_letter_code
_entity_poly.pdbx_strand_id
1 'polypeptide(L)'
;MDSFPKQENYFQNWISVIGGILSVFLFAVLLFLFVLDFWAKETNPYLGAITYLILPGFLVTSLIIIPLGAWRERKRRFKRGYVRRFPQIDFNNPIHQKWAFTTIGVCTLFLLFTMVGTYRAYEFTESTAFCGRLCHQVMQPEYVAYHNSPHARVACAECHIGPVLSNLFCLDKKIFEADQDPH
;
A
#
# COMPACT_ATOMS: atom_id res chain seq x y z
N MET A 1 4.86 48.64 21.43
CA MET A 1 3.88 47.77 20.76
C MET A 1 4.54 46.41 20.64
N ASP A 2 4.15 45.53 21.54
CA ASP A 2 4.93 44.36 21.93
C ASP A 2 4.92 43.30 20.82
N SER A 3 6.12 42.99 20.31
CA SER A 3 6.33 41.85 19.42
C SER A 3 6.28 40.57 20.26
N PHE A 4 5.08 40.04 20.49
CA PHE A 4 4.90 38.71 21.04
C PHE A 4 5.78 37.73 20.25
N PRO A 5 6.76 37.03 20.87
CA PRO A 5 7.51 36.01 20.16
C PRO A 5 6.53 34.91 19.78
N LYS A 6 6.19 34.86 18.48
CA LYS A 6 5.26 33.90 17.88
C LYS A 6 5.69 32.51 18.33
N GLN A 7 4.87 31.86 19.17
CA GLN A 7 5.24 30.58 19.76
C GLN A 7 5.49 29.56 18.65
N GLU A 8 6.76 29.18 18.46
CA GLU A 8 7.14 28.19 17.47
C GLU A 8 6.65 26.81 17.93
N ASN A 9 5.58 26.34 17.28
CA ASN A 9 4.91 25.07 17.59
C ASN A 9 5.91 23.92 17.69
N TYR A 10 5.75 23.08 18.72
CA TYR A 10 6.62 21.91 18.94
C TYR A 10 6.63 20.92 17.77
N PHE A 11 5.58 20.94 16.96
CA PHE A 11 5.41 20.09 15.79
C PHE A 11 6.21 20.55 14.56
N GLN A 12 6.86 21.71 14.60
CA GLN A 12 7.74 22.21 13.54
C GLN A 12 9.13 21.56 13.60
N ASN A 13 9.17 20.23 13.53
CA ASN A 13 10.39 19.43 13.42
C ASN A 13 10.32 18.55 12.17
N TRP A 14 11.43 18.44 11.43
CA TRP A 14 11.54 17.58 10.24
C TRP A 14 11.11 16.13 10.52
N ILE A 15 11.39 15.61 11.72
CA ILE A 15 10.98 14.25 12.10
C ILE A 15 9.46 14.13 12.17
N SER A 16 8.77 15.11 12.77
CA SER A 16 7.31 15.12 12.88
C SER A 16 6.65 15.39 11.53
N VAL A 17 7.26 16.20 10.67
CA VAL A 17 6.78 16.46 9.29
C VAL A 17 6.89 15.20 8.43
N ILE A 18 8.02 14.50 8.46
CA ILE A 18 8.19 13.22 7.75
C ILE A 18 7.18 12.18 8.25
N GLY A 19 7.00 12.06 9.57
CA GLY A 19 5.99 11.19 10.16
C GLY A 19 4.57 11.54 9.70
N GLY A 20 4.24 12.84 9.61
CA GLY A 20 2.96 13.33 9.12
C GLY A 20 2.71 12.99 7.64
N ILE A 21 3.69 13.27 6.77
CA ILE A 21 3.60 12.94 5.33
C ILE A 21 3.44 11.42 5.15
N LEU A 22 4.24 10.62 5.86
CA LEU A 22 4.16 9.17 5.79
C LEU A 22 2.81 8.64 6.28
N SER A 23 2.22 9.25 7.32
CA SER A 23 0.92 8.85 7.85
C SER A 23 -0.21 9.13 6.85
N VAL A 24 -0.20 10.30 6.18
CA VAL A 24 -1.17 10.63 5.13
C VAL A 24 -1.03 9.68 3.95
N PHE A 25 0.22 9.38 3.54
CA PHE A 25 0.51 8.43 2.47
C PHE A 25 -0.04 7.03 2.79
N LEU A 26 0.31 6.47 3.95
CA LEU A 26 -0.12 5.14 4.36
C LEU A 26 -1.63 5.05 4.55
N PHE A 27 -2.25 6.10 5.09
CA PHE A 27 -3.71 6.16 5.23
C PHE A 27 -4.41 6.16 3.87
N ALA A 28 -3.89 6.91 2.90
CA ALA A 28 -4.44 6.93 1.55
C ALA A 28 -4.34 5.55 0.87
N VAL A 29 -3.20 4.86 1.01
CA VAL A 29 -3.04 3.48 0.48
C VAL A 29 -3.95 2.50 1.20
N LEU A 30 -4.06 2.59 2.53
CA LEU A 30 -4.97 1.75 3.32
C LEU A 30 -6.42 1.94 2.88
N LEU A 31 -6.87 3.18 2.72
CA LEU A 31 -8.21 3.49 2.28
C LEU A 31 -8.48 2.96 0.86
N PHE A 32 -7.52 3.10 -0.04
CA PHE A 32 -7.63 2.54 -1.40
C PHE A 32 -7.75 1.01 -1.39
N LEU A 33 -6.86 0.31 -0.69
CA LEU A 33 -6.90 -1.16 -0.59
C LEU A 33 -8.17 -1.65 0.12
N PHE A 34 -8.64 -0.95 1.15
CA PHE A 34 -9.88 -1.26 1.84
C PHE A 34 -11.10 -1.14 0.91
N VAL A 35 -11.15 -0.11 0.06
CA VAL A 35 -12.22 0.04 -0.94
C VAL A 35 -12.17 -1.09 -1.97
N LEU A 36 -10.98 -1.49 -2.41
CA LEU A 36 -10.82 -2.63 -3.32
C LEU A 36 -11.29 -3.93 -2.68
N ASP A 37 -10.90 -4.21 -1.44
CA ASP A 37 -11.29 -5.40 -0.69
C ASP A 37 -12.81 -5.43 -0.45
N PHE A 38 -13.41 -4.27 -0.13
CA PHE A 38 -14.87 -4.15 0.04
C PHE A 38 -15.65 -4.43 -1.25
N TRP A 39 -15.07 -4.17 -2.43
CA TRP A 39 -15.69 -4.44 -3.73
C TRP A 39 -15.26 -5.77 -4.36
N ALA A 40 -14.24 -6.42 -3.82
CA ALA A 40 -13.76 -7.69 -4.30
C ALA A 40 -14.83 -8.78 -4.03
N LYS A 41 -15.21 -9.50 -5.08
CA LYS A 41 -16.14 -10.64 -4.97
C LYS A 41 -15.47 -11.89 -4.41
N GLU A 42 -14.14 -11.94 -4.50
CA GLU A 42 -13.29 -13.05 -4.07
C GLU A 42 -12.45 -12.60 -2.87
N THR A 43 -12.40 -13.42 -1.82
CA THR A 43 -11.68 -13.09 -0.58
C THR A 43 -10.22 -13.56 -0.69
N ASN A 44 -9.29 -12.66 -1.04
CA ASN A 44 -7.87 -13.03 -1.10
C ASN A 44 -7.22 -12.92 0.30
N PRO A 45 -6.74 -14.03 0.91
CA PRO A 45 -6.14 -13.99 2.24
C PRO A 45 -4.93 -13.05 2.33
N TYR A 46 -4.19 -12.88 1.24
CA TYR A 46 -3.00 -12.02 1.19
C TYR A 46 -3.36 -10.54 1.24
N LEU A 47 -4.35 -10.11 0.45
CA LEU A 47 -4.83 -8.72 0.49
C LEU A 47 -5.44 -8.38 1.86
N GLY A 48 -6.18 -9.31 2.46
CA GLY A 48 -6.71 -9.15 3.81
C GLY A 48 -5.60 -9.00 4.85
N ALA A 49 -4.60 -9.88 4.85
CA ALA A 49 -3.48 -9.80 5.79
C ALA A 49 -2.70 -8.47 5.66
N ILE A 50 -2.43 -8.03 4.43
CA ILE A 50 -1.74 -6.77 4.18
C ILE A 50 -2.58 -5.58 4.68
N THR A 51 -3.87 -5.54 4.35
CA THR A 51 -4.77 -4.41 4.64
C THR A 51 -5.12 -4.31 6.12
N TYR A 52 -5.34 -5.43 6.81
CA TYR A 52 -5.84 -5.44 8.19
C TYR A 52 -4.75 -5.64 9.26
N LEU A 53 -3.58 -6.19 8.90
CA LEU A 53 -2.50 -6.43 9.87
C LEU A 53 -1.28 -5.54 9.61
N ILE A 54 -0.75 -5.57 8.38
CA ILE A 54 0.54 -4.95 8.07
C ILE A 54 0.41 -3.43 7.95
N LEU A 55 -0.46 -2.93 7.08
CA LEU A 55 -0.64 -1.49 6.86
C LEU A 55 -1.03 -0.72 8.14
N PRO A 56 -1.97 -1.20 8.97
CA PRO A 56 -2.29 -0.55 10.23
C PRO A 56 -1.09 -0.50 11.18
N GLY A 57 -0.26 -1.55 11.22
CA GLY A 57 0.98 -1.56 12.01
C GLY A 57 1.96 -0.45 11.58
N PHE A 58 2.16 -0.28 10.27
CA PHE A 58 3.00 0.80 9.74
C PHE A 58 2.39 2.19 9.99
N LEU A 59 1.06 2.33 9.88
CA LEU A 59 0.36 3.59 10.14
C LEU A 59 0.45 3.99 11.62
N VAL A 60 0.32 3.04 12.54
CA VAL A 60 0.53 3.30 13.98
C VAL A 60 1.99 3.71 14.23
N THR A 61 2.95 3.02 13.61
CA THR A 61 4.37 3.36 13.73
C THR A 61 4.66 4.78 13.22
N SER A 62 4.07 5.20 12.10
CA SER A 62 4.23 6.56 11.58
C SER A 62 3.57 7.60 12.48
N LEU A 63 2.40 7.29 13.07
CA LEU A 63 1.75 8.13 14.06
C LEU A 63 2.59 8.29 15.32
N ILE A 64 3.28 7.25 15.77
CA ILE A 64 4.18 7.26 16.94
C ILE A 64 5.44 8.11 16.69
N ILE A 65 5.94 8.16 15.46
CA ILE A 65 7.09 9.01 15.10
C ILE A 65 6.79 10.50 15.30
N ILE A 66 5.54 10.95 15.11
CA ILE A 66 5.13 12.36 15.27
C ILE A 66 5.36 12.88 16.70
N PRO A 67 4.79 12.27 17.77
CA PRO A 67 5.02 12.69 19.15
C PRO A 67 6.45 12.39 19.62
N LEU A 68 7.11 11.32 19.13
CA LEU A 68 8.54 11.09 19.40
C LEU A 68 9.41 12.21 18.83
N GLY A 69 9.10 12.68 17.62
CA GLY A 69 9.75 13.81 16.98
C GLY A 69 9.57 15.10 17.77
N ALA A 70 8.36 15.36 18.27
CA ALA A 70 8.05 16.52 19.10
C ALA A 70 8.71 16.44 20.48
N TRP A 71 8.70 15.27 21.13
CA TRP A 71 9.34 15.05 22.42
C TRP A 71 10.87 15.16 22.35
N ARG A 72 11.49 14.62 21.30
CA ARG A 72 12.93 14.73 21.07
C ARG A 72 13.34 16.19 20.83
N GLU A 73 12.55 16.92 20.05
CA GLU A 73 12.73 18.36 19.87
C GLU A 73 12.57 19.08 21.22
N ARG A 74 11.65 18.61 22.09
CA ARG A 74 11.45 19.19 23.42
C ARG A 74 12.64 19.10 24.32
N LYS A 75 13.21 17.91 24.39
CA LYS A 75 14.42 17.65 25.15
C LYS A 75 15.63 18.38 24.58
N ARG A 76 15.70 18.57 23.26
CA ARG A 76 16.79 19.31 22.59
C ARG A 76 16.73 20.81 22.87
N ARG A 77 15.55 21.44 22.79
CA ARG A 77 15.38 22.86 23.08
C ARG A 77 15.73 23.18 24.54
N PHE A 78 15.34 22.31 25.47
CA PHE A 78 15.74 22.41 26.89
C PHE A 78 17.25 22.36 27.13
N LYS A 79 18.01 21.65 26.28
CA LYS A 79 19.47 21.47 26.45
C LYS A 79 20.33 22.44 25.63
N ARG A 80 19.85 22.95 24.50
CA ARG A 80 20.68 23.67 23.52
C ARG A 80 20.29 25.14 23.30
N GLY A 81 19.14 25.60 23.80
CA GLY A 81 18.71 27.00 23.71
C GLY A 81 18.42 27.54 22.30
N TYR A 82 18.88 26.86 21.25
CA TYR A 82 18.72 27.24 19.85
C TYR A 82 17.66 26.39 19.16
N VAL A 83 16.69 27.03 18.53
CA VAL A 83 15.62 26.38 17.75
C VAL A 83 15.95 26.52 16.26
N ARG A 84 15.89 25.41 15.50
CA ARG A 84 15.90 25.52 14.03
C ARG A 84 14.62 26.23 13.61
N ARG A 85 14.75 27.47 13.14
CA ARG A 85 13.64 28.26 12.64
C ARG A 85 13.05 27.57 11.42
N PHE A 86 11.84 27.01 11.57
CA PHE A 86 11.13 26.42 10.44
C PHE A 86 10.81 27.54 9.43
N PRO A 87 10.97 27.31 8.11
CA PRO A 87 10.64 28.32 7.12
C PRO A 87 9.18 28.74 7.27
N GLN A 88 8.95 30.03 7.47
CA GLN A 88 7.60 30.56 7.60
C GLN A 88 6.93 30.51 6.22
N ILE A 89 5.97 29.60 6.07
CA ILE A 89 5.16 29.50 4.86
C ILE A 89 4.11 30.60 4.95
N ASP A 90 4.34 31.70 4.22
CA ASP A 90 3.36 32.76 4.08
C ASP A 90 2.39 32.42 2.95
N PHE A 91 1.19 31.97 3.31
CA PHE A 91 0.13 31.66 2.36
C PHE A 91 -0.47 32.88 1.67
N ASN A 92 -0.09 34.11 2.06
CA ASN A 92 -0.52 35.32 1.37
C ASN A 92 0.41 35.70 0.21
N ASN A 93 1.58 35.06 0.09
CA ASN A 93 2.51 35.31 -1.00
C ASN A 93 2.18 34.39 -2.20
N PRO A 94 1.99 34.96 -3.42
CA PRO A 94 1.62 34.19 -4.61
C PRO A 94 2.67 33.15 -5.03
N ILE A 95 3.95 33.35 -4.67
CA ILE A 95 5.03 32.39 -4.96
C ILE A 95 4.86 31.14 -4.09
N HIS A 96 4.64 31.33 -2.78
CA HIS A 96 4.42 30.22 -1.85
C HIS A 96 3.15 29.43 -2.18
N GLN A 97 2.08 30.12 -2.58
CA GLN A 97 0.85 29.46 -3.05
C GLN A 97 1.11 28.59 -4.29
N LYS A 98 1.81 29.12 -5.30
CA LYS A 98 2.16 28.36 -6.52
C LYS A 98 2.96 27.10 -6.22
N TRP A 99 4.00 27.20 -5.37
CA TRP A 99 4.81 26.04 -4.96
C TRP A 99 4.01 25.03 -4.13
N ALA A 100 3.14 25.50 -3.24
CA ALA A 100 2.26 24.61 -2.46
C ALA A 100 1.29 23.84 -3.36
N PHE A 101 0.59 24.52 -4.27
CA PHE A 101 -0.35 23.87 -5.19
C PHE A 101 0.35 22.92 -6.17
N THR A 102 1.51 23.30 -6.71
CA THR A 102 2.28 22.40 -7.59
C THR A 102 2.79 21.18 -6.84
N THR A 103 3.31 21.34 -5.63
CA THR A 103 3.78 20.21 -4.80
C THR A 103 2.63 19.27 -4.45
N ILE A 104 1.49 19.80 -4.00
CA ILE A 104 0.31 18.99 -3.70
C ILE A 104 -0.21 18.27 -4.95
N GLY A 105 -0.26 18.95 -6.09
CA GLY A 105 -0.68 18.36 -7.37
C GLY A 105 0.23 17.21 -7.82
N VAL A 106 1.55 17.43 -7.78
CA VAL A 106 2.54 16.39 -8.13
C VAL A 106 2.48 15.22 -7.16
N CYS A 107 2.41 15.46 -5.85
CA CYS A 107 2.26 14.40 -4.86
C CYS A 107 0.99 13.60 -5.12
N THR A 108 -0.15 14.26 -5.34
CA THR A 108 -1.43 13.58 -5.60
C THR A 108 -1.34 12.70 -6.85
N LEU A 109 -0.78 13.22 -7.94
CA LEU A 109 -0.58 12.46 -9.17
C LEU A 109 0.32 11.24 -8.92
N PHE A 110 1.45 11.43 -8.23
CA PHE A 110 2.37 10.36 -7.90
C PHE A 110 1.71 9.24 -7.05
N LEU A 111 0.87 9.61 -6.08
CA LEU A 111 0.09 8.67 -5.28
C LEU A 111 -0.84 7.83 -6.15
N LEU A 112 -1.60 8.49 -7.04
CA LEU A 112 -2.56 7.80 -7.91
C LEU A 112 -1.85 6.82 -8.86
N PHE A 113 -0.75 7.24 -9.49
CA PHE A 113 0.04 6.37 -10.36
C PHE A 113 0.63 5.17 -9.61
N THR A 114 1.12 5.39 -8.39
CA THR A 114 1.68 4.31 -7.56
C THR A 114 0.58 3.33 -7.14
N MET A 115 -0.60 3.81 -6.71
CA MET A 115 -1.73 2.94 -6.35
C MET A 115 -2.15 2.05 -7.52
N VAL A 116 -2.36 2.64 -8.71
CA VAL A 116 -2.72 1.87 -9.90
C VAL A 116 -1.60 0.93 -10.32
N GLY A 117 -0.35 1.39 -10.29
CA GLY A 117 0.82 0.59 -10.64
C GLY A 117 0.97 -0.62 -9.73
N THR A 118 0.85 -0.45 -8.41
CA THR A 118 0.91 -1.55 -7.43
C THR A 118 -0.24 -2.53 -7.62
N TYR A 119 -1.46 -2.04 -7.87
CA TYR A 119 -2.61 -2.92 -8.14
C TYR A 119 -2.38 -3.79 -9.39
N ARG A 120 -1.93 -3.17 -10.49
CA ARG A 120 -1.63 -3.92 -11.73
C ARG A 120 -0.45 -4.87 -11.58
N ALA A 121 0.56 -4.49 -10.81
CA ALA A 121 1.68 -5.37 -10.50
C ALA A 121 1.20 -6.60 -9.71
N TYR A 122 0.32 -6.41 -8.72
CA TYR A 122 -0.28 -7.48 -7.96
C TYR A 122 -1.11 -8.44 -8.84
N GLU A 123 -2.02 -7.91 -9.65
CA GLU A 123 -2.84 -8.69 -10.59
C GLU A 123 -1.96 -9.46 -11.59
N PHE A 124 -0.84 -8.88 -12.02
CA PHE A 124 0.12 -9.57 -12.88
C PHE A 124 0.80 -10.74 -12.17
N THR A 125 1.19 -10.60 -10.89
CA THR A 125 1.83 -11.68 -10.13
C THR A 125 0.92 -12.89 -9.90
N GLU A 126 -0.39 -12.72 -10.00
CA GLU A 126 -1.38 -13.80 -9.90
C GLU A 126 -1.74 -14.43 -11.27
N SER A 127 -1.21 -13.88 -12.37
CA SER A 127 -1.52 -14.34 -13.72
C SER A 127 -0.76 -15.61 -14.12
N THR A 128 -1.34 -16.41 -15.03
CA THR A 128 -0.68 -17.60 -15.62
C THR A 128 0.59 -17.27 -16.37
N ALA A 129 0.67 -16.07 -16.97
CA ALA A 129 1.86 -15.60 -17.67
C ALA A 129 3.03 -15.40 -16.70
N PHE A 130 2.77 -14.86 -15.50
CA PHE A 130 3.79 -14.72 -14.47
C PHE A 130 4.29 -16.08 -14.00
N CYS A 131 3.38 -16.96 -13.57
CA CYS A 131 3.73 -18.28 -13.06
C CYS A 131 4.43 -19.15 -14.12
N GLY A 132 3.90 -19.20 -15.34
CA GLY A 132 4.38 -20.12 -16.37
C GLY A 132 5.54 -19.62 -17.23
N ARG A 133 5.64 -18.30 -17.47
CA ARG A 133 6.66 -17.74 -18.39
C ARG A 133 7.78 -17.03 -17.67
N LEU A 134 7.48 -16.32 -16.58
CA LEU A 134 8.52 -15.59 -15.83
C LEU A 134 9.42 -16.57 -15.05
N CYS A 135 8.81 -17.56 -14.40
CA CYS A 135 9.50 -18.62 -13.64
C CYS A 135 9.71 -19.92 -14.45
N HIS A 136 9.76 -19.82 -15.78
CA HIS A 136 9.67 -20.95 -16.71
C HIS A 136 10.59 -22.14 -16.37
N GLN A 137 11.80 -21.97 -15.82
CA GLN A 137 12.67 -23.12 -15.51
C GLN A 137 12.08 -24.07 -14.47
N VAL A 138 11.44 -23.53 -13.43
CA VAL A 138 10.86 -24.33 -12.34
C VAL A 138 9.41 -24.69 -12.66
N MET A 139 8.70 -23.81 -13.37
CA MET A 139 7.27 -23.95 -13.64
C MET A 139 6.95 -24.59 -15.00
N GLN A 140 7.96 -24.93 -15.84
CA GLN A 140 7.75 -25.58 -17.14
C GLN A 140 6.82 -26.80 -17.09
N PRO A 141 7.04 -27.82 -16.22
CA PRO A 141 6.21 -29.01 -16.23
C PRO A 141 4.76 -28.70 -15.86
N GLU A 142 4.55 -27.83 -14.87
CA GLU A 142 3.22 -27.40 -14.42
C GLU A 142 2.50 -26.56 -15.48
N TYR A 143 3.22 -25.68 -16.18
CA TYR A 143 2.64 -24.87 -17.24
C TYR A 143 2.22 -25.72 -18.45
N VAL A 144 2.97 -26.77 -18.79
CA VAL A 144 2.57 -27.74 -19.84
C VAL A 144 1.36 -28.55 -19.40
N ALA A 145 1.34 -29.04 -18.15
CA ALA A 145 0.20 -29.77 -17.60
C ALA A 145 -1.07 -28.90 -17.56
N TYR A 146 -0.93 -27.62 -17.16
CA TYR A 146 -2.01 -26.63 -17.16
C TYR A 146 -2.67 -26.52 -18.54
N HIS A 147 -1.88 -26.40 -19.62
CA HIS A 147 -2.41 -26.29 -20.99
C HIS A 147 -3.13 -27.55 -21.47
N ASN A 148 -2.71 -28.72 -21.00
CA ASN A 148 -3.34 -30.00 -21.33
C ASN A 148 -4.50 -30.34 -20.38
N SER A 149 -4.85 -29.46 -19.45
CA SER A 149 -5.92 -29.66 -18.48
C SER A 149 -7.20 -28.92 -18.90
N PRO A 150 -8.38 -29.35 -18.42
CA PRO A 150 -9.63 -28.58 -18.54
C PRO A 150 -9.57 -27.22 -17.81
N HIS A 151 -8.54 -26.97 -17.01
CA HIS A 151 -8.29 -25.74 -16.26
C HIS A 151 -7.41 -24.74 -17.04
N ALA A 152 -7.05 -24.99 -18.30
CA ALA A 152 -6.23 -24.10 -19.14
C ALA A 152 -6.79 -22.66 -19.34
N ARG A 153 -7.95 -22.34 -18.76
CA ARG A 153 -8.68 -21.07 -18.90
C ARG A 153 -8.87 -20.32 -17.58
N VAL A 154 -8.40 -20.85 -16.46
CA VAL A 154 -8.50 -20.24 -15.12
C VAL A 154 -7.12 -19.83 -14.63
N ALA A 155 -6.99 -18.76 -13.84
CA ALA A 155 -5.66 -18.35 -13.37
C ALA A 155 -5.07 -19.37 -12.37
N CYS A 156 -3.75 -19.55 -12.37
CA CYS A 156 -3.07 -20.44 -11.41
C CYS A 156 -3.41 -20.05 -9.96
N ALA A 157 -3.48 -18.75 -9.68
CA ALA A 157 -3.77 -18.19 -8.36
C ALA A 157 -5.17 -18.55 -7.85
N GLU A 158 -6.15 -18.79 -8.73
CA GLU A 158 -7.53 -19.12 -8.32
C GLU A 158 -7.59 -20.45 -7.53
N CYS A 159 -6.71 -21.41 -7.83
CA CYS A 159 -6.65 -22.71 -7.14
C CYS A 159 -5.46 -22.86 -6.17
N HIS A 160 -4.42 -22.01 -6.26
CA HIS A 160 -3.21 -22.15 -5.42
C HIS A 160 -3.04 -21.06 -4.36
N ILE A 161 -3.72 -19.91 -4.51
CA ILE A 161 -3.55 -18.70 -3.70
C ILE A 161 -4.92 -18.22 -3.16
N GLY A 162 -6.00 -18.55 -3.87
CA GLY A 162 -7.37 -18.15 -3.55
C GLY A 162 -7.96 -18.76 -2.27
N PRO A 163 -9.10 -18.22 -1.81
CA PRO A 163 -9.80 -18.68 -0.62
C PRO A 163 -10.23 -20.15 -0.75
N VAL A 164 -10.51 -20.80 0.38
CA VAL A 164 -10.97 -22.20 0.44
C VAL A 164 -12.16 -22.47 -0.50
N LEU A 165 -13.01 -21.47 -0.76
CA LEU A 165 -14.14 -21.55 -1.69
C LEU A 165 -13.75 -21.56 -3.18
N SER A 166 -12.69 -20.85 -3.60
CA SER A 166 -12.21 -20.92 -4.99
C SER A 166 -11.48 -22.26 -5.25
N ASN A 167 -10.81 -22.79 -4.23
CA ASN A 167 -10.28 -24.16 -4.26
C ASN A 167 -11.40 -25.21 -4.36
N LEU A 168 -12.59 -24.90 -3.83
CA LEU A 168 -13.78 -25.73 -3.96
C LEU A 168 -14.31 -25.76 -5.40
N PHE A 169 -14.27 -24.64 -6.13
CA PHE A 169 -14.59 -24.60 -7.57
C PHE A 169 -13.62 -25.46 -8.39
N CYS A 170 -12.34 -25.47 -8.01
CA CYS A 170 -11.33 -26.34 -8.61
C CYS A 170 -11.57 -27.83 -8.27
N LEU A 171 -12.06 -28.13 -7.06
CA LEU A 171 -12.47 -29.47 -6.63
C LEU A 171 -13.72 -29.96 -7.36
N ASP A 172 -14.73 -29.11 -7.55
CA ASP A 172 -15.99 -29.47 -8.23
C ASP A 172 -15.72 -29.90 -9.67
N LYS A 173 -14.79 -29.22 -10.35
CA LYS A 173 -14.32 -29.60 -11.68
C LYS A 173 -13.51 -30.91 -11.68
N LYS A 174 -12.73 -31.16 -10.61
CA LYS A 174 -11.97 -32.41 -10.43
C LYS A 174 -12.87 -33.61 -10.14
N ILE A 175 -14.00 -33.40 -9.46
CA ILE A 175 -15.03 -34.42 -9.20
C ILE A 175 -15.78 -34.76 -10.50
N PHE A 176 -16.08 -33.76 -11.34
CA PHE A 176 -16.71 -33.98 -12.63
C PHE A 176 -15.84 -34.84 -13.58
N GLU A 177 -14.52 -34.66 -13.54
CA GLU A 177 -13.57 -35.47 -14.33
C GLU A 177 -13.44 -36.91 -13.79
N ALA A 178 -13.46 -37.10 -12.46
CA ALA A 178 -13.40 -38.43 -11.84
C ALA A 178 -14.67 -39.27 -12.08
N ASP A 179 -15.80 -38.63 -12.37
CA ASP A 179 -17.06 -39.30 -12.73
C ASP A 179 -17.15 -39.62 -14.24
N GLN A 180 -16.30 -39.00 -15.07
CA GLN A 180 -16.23 -39.23 -16.52
C GLN A 180 -15.22 -40.28 -16.97
N ASP A 181 -14.49 -40.89 -16.04
CA ASP A 181 -13.54 -41.99 -16.32
C ASP A 181 -14.04 -43.31 -15.69
N PRO A 182 -14.93 -44.08 -16.37
CA PRO A 182 -15.42 -45.36 -15.87
C PRO A 182 -14.52 -46.55 -16.23
N HIS A 183 -13.22 -46.36 -16.54
CA HIS A 183 -12.33 -47.45 -16.96
C HIS A 183 -10.87 -47.31 -16.51
#